data_AF-A0A956VY04-F1
#
_entry.id   AF-A0A956VY04-F1
#
_cell.length_a   1.000
_cell.length_b   1.000
_cell.length_c   1.000
_cell.angle_alpha   90.00
_cell.angle_beta   90.00
_cell.angle_gamma   90.00
#
_symmetry.space_group_name_H-M   'P 1'
#
loop_
_entity.id
_entity.type
_entity.pdbx_description
1 polymer ?
#
loop_
_entity_poly.entity_id
_entity_poly.type
_entity_poly.pdbx_seq_one_letter_code
_entity_poly.pdbx_strand_id
1 'polypeptide(L)'
;HAMRMTLQRNWMHRRWWLNDPDCLVLRAEETDLDEAEVRFLAAGVAFSGGLAVSSDNLMALDDERSALTRTLMPATGMAAKPADSSEGPVGSAWRARLDETRSLVGVLNWGEESGWVSVYEYLFPGEVAFNPWTGQILGKGDLFLRPHEGTVWQVTARSPGPRVVGDTGHLGYDGLTMRQVSGRLQLRNDRRQGRTVAVEARGHLRTYALEPGEMRWFD
;
A
#
# COMPACT_ATOMS: atom_id res chain seq x y z
N HIS A 1 -7.85 -19.28 -2.85
CA HIS A 1 -9.18 -19.28 -3.52
C HIS A 1 -10.12 -18.16 -3.06
N ALA A 2 -10.32 -17.92 -1.75
CA ALA A 2 -11.22 -16.87 -1.24
C ALA A 2 -10.85 -15.45 -1.73
N MET A 3 -9.58 -15.07 -1.65
CA MET A 3 -9.13 -13.72 -2.07
C MET A 3 -9.44 -13.41 -3.55
N ARG A 4 -9.31 -14.39 -4.47
CA ARG A 4 -9.69 -14.21 -5.89
C ARG A 4 -11.15 -13.78 -6.00
N MET A 5 -12.02 -14.40 -5.23
CA MET A 5 -13.45 -14.14 -5.25
C MET A 5 -13.81 -12.77 -4.68
N THR A 6 -13.10 -12.32 -3.65
CA THR A 6 -13.25 -10.96 -3.13
C THR A 6 -12.86 -9.94 -4.20
N LEU A 7 -11.67 -10.06 -4.79
CA LEU A 7 -11.14 -9.07 -5.73
C LEU A 7 -11.92 -9.02 -7.05
N GLN A 8 -12.39 -10.17 -7.57
CA GLN A 8 -13.24 -10.20 -8.77
C GLN A 8 -14.59 -9.49 -8.57
N ARG A 9 -15.02 -9.29 -7.32
CA ARG A 9 -16.26 -8.58 -6.97
C ARG A 9 -16.02 -7.12 -6.59
N ASN A 10 -14.80 -6.60 -6.72
CA ASN A 10 -14.47 -5.21 -6.41
C ASN A 10 -15.36 -4.18 -7.12
N TRP A 11 -15.90 -4.51 -8.29
CA TRP A 11 -16.86 -3.64 -9.00
C TRP A 11 -18.19 -3.43 -8.27
N MET A 12 -18.56 -4.30 -7.31
CA MET A 12 -19.76 -4.17 -6.48
C MET A 12 -19.54 -3.26 -5.26
N HIS A 13 -18.29 -2.97 -4.91
CA HIS A 13 -17.92 -2.21 -3.73
C HIS A 13 -18.56 -0.82 -3.71
N ARG A 14 -19.22 -0.45 -2.60
CA ARG A 14 -19.97 0.81 -2.39
C ARG A 14 -21.10 1.07 -3.40
N ARG A 15 -21.43 0.10 -4.25
CA ARG A 15 -22.62 0.13 -5.12
C ARG A 15 -23.75 -0.71 -4.53
N TRP A 16 -23.43 -1.92 -4.07
CA TRP A 16 -24.37 -2.83 -3.42
C TRP A 16 -23.95 -3.16 -2.00
N TRP A 17 -22.66 -3.37 -1.76
CA TRP A 17 -22.11 -3.83 -0.48
C TRP A 17 -20.74 -3.21 -0.22
N LEU A 18 -20.26 -3.28 1.03
CA LEU A 18 -18.84 -3.17 1.31
C LEU A 18 -18.18 -4.52 1.05
N ASN A 19 -16.95 -4.51 0.56
CA ASN A 19 -16.20 -5.74 0.35
C ASN A 19 -15.73 -6.24 1.71
N ASP A 20 -15.84 -7.53 1.96
CA ASP A 20 -15.26 -8.19 3.12
C ASP A 20 -14.17 -9.16 2.64
N PRO A 21 -12.89 -8.83 2.80
CA PRO A 21 -11.78 -9.71 2.42
C PRO A 21 -11.48 -10.77 3.48
N ASP A 22 -12.34 -10.94 4.50
CA ASP A 22 -12.07 -11.66 5.73
C ASP A 22 -11.05 -10.93 6.63
N CYS A 23 -10.80 -11.48 7.81
CA CYS A 23 -9.88 -10.89 8.78
C CYS A 23 -8.42 -11.01 8.34
N LEU A 24 -7.62 -9.99 8.66
CA LEU A 24 -6.17 -10.10 8.68
C LEU A 24 -5.75 -11.10 9.77
N VAL A 25 -4.84 -11.99 9.38
CA VAL A 25 -4.14 -12.94 10.24
C VAL A 25 -2.65 -12.67 10.06
N LEU A 26 -2.09 -11.83 10.93
CA LEU A 26 -0.70 -11.39 10.87
C LEU A 26 0.17 -12.01 11.98
N ARG A 27 -0.44 -12.68 12.95
CA ARG A 27 0.28 -13.41 14.00
C ARG A 27 1.22 -14.46 13.41
N ALA A 28 2.32 -14.75 14.12
CA ALA A 28 3.27 -15.79 13.72
C ALA A 28 2.92 -17.18 14.30
N GLU A 29 2.10 -17.23 15.34
CA GLU A 29 1.67 -18.46 16.01
C GLU A 29 0.20 -18.76 15.69
N GLU A 30 -0.23 -20.01 15.82
CA GLU A 30 -1.62 -20.44 15.58
C GLU A 30 -2.14 -20.04 14.18
N THR A 31 -1.26 -20.15 13.19
CA THR A 31 -1.53 -19.97 11.76
C THR A 31 -0.58 -20.86 10.95
N ASP A 32 -1.04 -21.30 9.79
CA ASP A 32 -0.22 -22.03 8.82
C ASP A 32 0.40 -21.09 7.77
N LEU A 33 0.14 -19.77 7.87
CA LEU A 33 0.61 -18.79 6.89
C LEU A 33 2.10 -18.46 7.08
N ASP A 34 2.85 -18.55 6.00
CA ASP A 34 4.22 -18.03 5.96
C ASP A 34 4.28 -16.51 5.68
N GLU A 35 5.48 -15.93 5.69
CA GLU A 35 5.66 -14.49 5.43
C GLU A 35 5.15 -14.04 4.05
N ALA A 36 5.33 -14.86 3.01
CA ALA A 36 4.86 -14.53 1.68
C ALA A 36 3.32 -14.47 1.66
N GLU A 37 2.69 -15.49 2.24
CA GLU A 37 1.24 -15.61 2.30
C GLU A 37 0.60 -14.52 3.17
N VAL A 38 1.26 -14.10 4.26
CA VAL A 38 0.82 -12.94 5.06
C VAL A 38 0.86 -11.66 4.22
N ARG A 39 1.91 -11.43 3.43
CA ARG A 39 1.98 -10.26 2.53
C ARG A 39 0.95 -10.33 1.43
N PHE A 40 0.65 -11.52 0.93
CA PHE A 40 -0.42 -11.76 -0.04
C PHE A 40 -1.79 -11.42 0.53
N LEU A 41 -2.09 -11.90 1.73
CA LEU A 41 -3.32 -11.57 2.44
C LEU A 41 -3.43 -10.06 2.65
N ALA A 42 -2.37 -9.42 3.17
CA ALA A 42 -2.30 -7.98 3.39
C ALA A 42 -2.56 -7.18 2.10
N ALA A 43 -1.92 -7.57 0.99
CA ALA A 43 -2.11 -6.93 -0.31
C ALA A 43 -3.54 -7.12 -0.83
N GLY A 44 -4.11 -8.32 -0.69
CA GLY A 44 -5.49 -8.59 -1.06
C GLY A 44 -6.50 -7.76 -0.26
N VAL A 45 -6.31 -7.64 1.06
CA VAL A 45 -7.13 -6.77 1.93
C VAL A 45 -7.02 -5.31 1.48
N ALA A 46 -5.80 -4.82 1.23
CA ALA A 46 -5.58 -3.46 0.73
C ALA A 46 -6.30 -3.19 -0.60
N PHE A 47 -6.23 -4.14 -1.55
CA PHE A 47 -6.88 -4.00 -2.87
C PHE A 47 -8.38 -4.23 -2.85
N SER A 48 -8.93 -4.90 -1.83
CA SER A 48 -10.38 -5.00 -1.66
C SER A 48 -11.01 -3.62 -1.39
N GLY A 49 -10.24 -2.70 -0.79
CA GLY A 49 -10.67 -1.36 -0.38
C GLY A 49 -11.78 -1.33 0.68
N GLY A 50 -12.25 -2.50 1.12
CA GLY A 50 -13.47 -2.65 1.91
C GLY A 50 -13.24 -2.66 3.40
N LEU A 51 -13.68 -3.72 4.08
CA LEU A 51 -13.43 -3.91 5.49
C LEU A 51 -11.94 -4.25 5.72
N ALA A 52 -11.39 -3.70 6.81
CA ALA A 52 -10.10 -4.12 7.34
C ALA A 52 -10.32 -4.43 8.82
N VAL A 53 -10.26 -5.72 9.16
CA VAL A 53 -10.48 -6.25 10.51
C VAL A 53 -9.29 -7.15 10.84
N SER A 54 -8.77 -7.11 12.06
CA SER A 54 -7.75 -8.05 12.53
C SER A 54 -8.38 -9.04 13.50
N SER A 55 -8.03 -10.31 13.31
CA SER A 55 -8.38 -11.41 14.23
C SER A 55 -7.31 -11.60 15.32
N ASP A 56 -6.23 -10.82 15.31
CA ASP A 56 -5.04 -11.11 16.11
C ASP A 56 -5.14 -10.51 17.52
N ASN A 57 -4.43 -11.13 18.45
CA ASN A 57 -4.07 -10.47 19.70
C ASN A 57 -3.01 -9.38 19.41
N LEU A 58 -3.47 -8.15 19.19
CA LEU A 58 -2.60 -7.02 18.82
C LEU A 58 -1.48 -6.73 19.83
N MET A 59 -1.64 -7.15 21.09
CA MET A 59 -0.61 -6.97 22.12
C MET A 59 0.53 -7.99 22.02
N ALA A 60 0.33 -9.08 21.28
CA ALA A 60 1.30 -10.16 21.07
C ALA A 60 1.99 -10.09 19.70
N LEU A 61 1.60 -9.17 18.83
CA LEU A 61 2.25 -8.96 17.54
C LEU A 61 3.64 -8.33 17.75
N ASP A 62 4.63 -8.81 17.00
CA ASP A 62 5.92 -8.14 16.91
C ASP A 62 5.81 -6.75 16.25
N ASP A 63 6.91 -6.00 16.22
CA ASP A 63 6.94 -4.64 15.69
C ASP A 63 6.63 -4.58 14.18
N GLU A 64 7.06 -5.57 13.39
CA GLU A 64 6.86 -5.62 11.95
C GLU A 64 5.39 -5.87 11.62
N ARG A 65 4.77 -6.88 12.26
CA ARG A 65 3.35 -7.20 12.13
C ARG A 65 2.47 -6.07 12.65
N SER A 66 2.85 -5.48 13.78
CA SER A 66 2.17 -4.31 14.32
C SER A 66 2.23 -3.11 13.38
N ALA A 67 3.37 -2.90 12.71
CA ALA A 67 3.50 -1.86 11.68
C ALA A 67 2.60 -2.16 10.49
N LEU A 68 2.59 -3.41 10.00
CA LEU A 68 1.74 -3.83 8.89
C LEU A 68 0.24 -3.62 9.20
N THR A 69 -0.22 -3.97 10.41
CA THR A 69 -1.60 -3.68 10.87
C THR A 69 -1.92 -2.19 10.75
N ARG A 70 -1.03 -1.33 11.25
CA ARG A 70 -1.23 0.14 11.22
C ARG A 70 -1.23 0.67 9.79
N THR A 71 -0.40 0.12 8.92
CA THR A 71 -0.34 0.51 7.51
C THR A 71 -1.66 0.24 6.80
N LEU A 72 -2.32 -0.89 7.10
CA LEU A 72 -3.55 -1.34 6.46
C LEU A 72 -4.83 -0.74 7.07
N MET A 73 -4.76 -0.21 8.28
CA MET A 73 -5.93 0.26 9.03
C MET A 73 -5.91 1.77 9.30
N PRO A 74 -7.02 2.48 9.05
CA PRO A 74 -8.30 1.98 8.49
C PRO A 74 -8.22 1.59 7.00
N ALA A 75 -9.22 0.89 6.46
CA ALA A 75 -9.22 0.61 5.02
C ALA A 75 -9.26 1.90 4.18
N THR A 76 -8.69 1.87 2.98
CA THR A 76 -8.65 3.04 2.08
C THR A 76 -10.01 3.43 1.48
N GLY A 77 -10.99 2.54 1.53
CA GLY A 77 -12.33 2.76 0.96
C GLY A 77 -12.39 2.63 -0.56
N MET A 78 -11.27 2.33 -1.22
CA MET A 78 -11.14 2.34 -2.68
C MET A 78 -10.77 0.96 -3.20
N ALA A 79 -11.74 0.26 -3.79
CA ALA A 79 -11.52 -1.06 -4.36
C ALA A 79 -10.70 -0.96 -5.66
N ALA A 80 -9.71 -1.85 -5.79
CA ALA A 80 -8.84 -1.91 -6.95
C ALA A 80 -9.53 -2.50 -8.17
N LYS A 81 -9.07 -2.10 -9.36
CA LYS A 81 -9.39 -2.73 -10.63
C LYS A 81 -8.17 -3.51 -11.13
N PRO A 82 -8.36 -4.59 -11.91
CA PRO A 82 -7.24 -5.23 -12.61
C PRO A 82 -6.46 -4.19 -13.42
N ALA A 83 -5.14 -4.28 -13.35
CA ALA A 83 -4.20 -3.33 -13.96
C ALA A 83 -3.23 -3.99 -14.94
N ASP A 84 -3.33 -5.30 -15.13
CA ASP A 84 -2.51 -6.05 -16.07
C ASP A 84 -3.19 -6.22 -17.42
N SER A 85 -2.37 -6.55 -18.42
CA SER A 85 -2.76 -7.15 -19.70
C SER A 85 -2.60 -8.68 -19.67
N SER A 86 -2.58 -9.30 -18.49
CA SER A 86 -2.31 -10.72 -18.28
C SER A 86 -3.22 -11.62 -19.11
N GLU A 87 -2.65 -12.69 -19.69
CA GLU A 87 -3.42 -13.71 -20.42
C GLU A 87 -4.09 -14.74 -19.50
N GLY A 88 -3.84 -14.67 -18.18
CA GLY A 88 -4.44 -15.56 -17.19
C GLY A 88 -5.91 -15.25 -16.90
N PRO A 89 -6.69 -16.21 -16.37
CA PRO A 89 -8.12 -16.02 -16.09
C PRO A 89 -8.40 -15.03 -14.94
N VAL A 90 -7.38 -14.62 -14.18
CA VAL A 90 -7.48 -13.66 -13.07
C VAL A 90 -6.32 -12.69 -13.18
N GLY A 91 -6.61 -11.39 -13.05
CA GLY A 91 -5.57 -10.37 -12.98
C GLY A 91 -4.62 -10.61 -11.81
N SER A 92 -3.31 -10.57 -12.07
CA SER A 92 -2.26 -10.57 -11.06
C SER A 92 -1.94 -9.16 -10.59
N ALA A 93 -2.10 -8.15 -11.45
CA ALA A 93 -1.86 -6.75 -11.08
C ALA A 93 -3.14 -5.97 -10.79
N TRP A 94 -3.08 -5.07 -9.82
CA TRP A 94 -4.23 -4.34 -9.31
C TRP A 94 -3.88 -2.85 -9.13
N ARG A 95 -4.81 -1.97 -9.47
CA ARG A 95 -4.71 -0.52 -9.24
C ARG A 95 -5.98 0.03 -8.60
N ALA A 96 -5.85 0.62 -7.42
CA ALA A 96 -6.91 1.39 -6.76
C ALA A 96 -6.59 2.88 -6.85
N ARG A 97 -7.46 3.67 -7.48
CA ARG A 97 -7.30 5.13 -7.48
C ARG A 97 -7.80 5.68 -6.14
N LEU A 98 -6.93 6.31 -5.37
CA LEU A 98 -7.27 6.91 -4.08
C LEU A 98 -7.84 8.33 -4.26
N ASP A 99 -7.20 9.11 -5.13
CA ASP A 99 -7.68 10.43 -5.55
C ASP A 99 -7.14 10.79 -6.94
N GLU A 100 -7.14 12.08 -7.30
CA GLU A 100 -6.68 12.53 -8.60
C GLU A 100 -5.21 12.21 -8.89
N THR A 101 -4.38 12.16 -7.84
CA THR A 101 -2.91 12.08 -7.92
C THR A 101 -2.34 10.82 -7.30
N ARG A 102 -3.07 10.15 -6.42
CA ARG A 102 -2.61 8.98 -5.67
C ARG A 102 -3.35 7.72 -6.08
N SER A 103 -2.59 6.63 -6.17
CA SER A 103 -3.10 5.28 -6.38
C SER A 103 -2.37 4.29 -5.48
N LEU A 104 -3.01 3.16 -5.19
CA LEU A 104 -2.32 1.93 -4.80
C LEU A 104 -2.15 1.07 -6.04
N VAL A 105 -0.96 0.51 -6.23
CA VAL A 105 -0.64 -0.41 -7.33
C VAL A 105 0.07 -1.61 -6.77
N GLY A 106 -0.08 -2.80 -7.35
CA GLY A 106 0.81 -3.91 -7.01
C GLY A 106 0.34 -5.21 -7.60
N VAL A 107 1.03 -6.28 -7.21
CA VAL A 107 0.94 -7.58 -7.85
C VAL A 107 0.75 -8.67 -6.80
N LEU A 108 -0.12 -9.62 -7.12
CA LEU A 108 -0.37 -10.83 -6.35
C LEU A 108 0.15 -12.02 -7.16
N ASN A 109 1.16 -12.72 -6.64
CA ASN A 109 1.62 -13.96 -7.24
C ASN A 109 0.68 -15.10 -6.85
N TRP A 110 -0.17 -15.50 -7.78
CA TRP A 110 -1.16 -16.56 -7.58
C TRP A 110 -0.62 -17.98 -7.72
N GLY A 111 0.64 -18.14 -8.13
CA GLY A 111 1.25 -19.41 -8.50
C GLY A 111 2.20 -19.99 -7.45
N GLU A 112 2.61 -21.22 -7.72
CA GLU A 112 3.54 -21.99 -6.88
C GLU A 112 5.02 -21.69 -7.15
N GLU A 113 5.30 -20.84 -8.14
CA GLU A 113 6.66 -20.49 -8.56
C GLU A 113 6.96 -19.02 -8.25
N SER A 114 8.24 -18.71 -8.00
CA SER A 114 8.67 -17.34 -7.83
C SER A 114 8.74 -16.60 -9.17
N GLY A 115 8.57 -15.29 -9.14
CA GLY A 115 8.61 -14.46 -10.35
C GLY A 115 9.24 -13.10 -10.11
N TRP A 116 9.72 -12.48 -11.19
CA TRP A 116 10.18 -11.10 -11.19
C TRP A 116 9.08 -10.18 -11.72
N VAL A 117 8.90 -9.05 -11.04
CA VAL A 117 7.90 -8.04 -11.37
C VAL A 117 8.60 -6.73 -11.67
N SER A 118 8.47 -6.25 -12.90
CA SER A 118 8.97 -4.94 -13.30
C SER A 118 8.00 -3.85 -12.84
N VAL A 119 8.42 -3.05 -11.86
CA VAL A 119 7.58 -1.98 -11.29
C VAL A 119 7.13 -1.00 -12.38
N TYR A 120 7.99 -0.70 -13.36
CA TYR A 120 7.73 0.29 -14.42
C TYR A 120 6.58 -0.07 -15.35
N GLU A 121 6.27 -1.36 -15.50
CA GLU A 121 5.16 -1.81 -16.35
C GLU A 121 3.80 -1.36 -15.82
N TYR A 122 3.71 -1.05 -14.52
CA TYR A 122 2.48 -0.66 -13.85
C TYR A 122 2.42 0.82 -13.47
N LEU A 123 3.43 1.61 -13.85
CA LEU A 123 3.48 3.06 -13.62
C LEU A 123 3.18 3.84 -14.89
N PHE A 124 2.40 4.90 -14.76
CA PHE A 124 2.25 5.88 -15.81
C PHE A 124 3.46 6.84 -15.85
N PRO A 125 3.71 7.49 -17.00
CA PRO A 125 4.82 8.43 -17.13
C PRO A 125 4.82 9.52 -16.05
N GLY A 126 5.92 9.62 -15.30
CA GLY A 126 6.11 10.60 -14.23
C GLY A 126 5.51 10.20 -12.88
N GLU A 127 4.86 9.04 -12.76
CA GLU A 127 4.50 8.48 -11.46
C GLU A 127 5.75 7.98 -10.72
N VAL A 128 5.69 8.07 -9.39
CA VAL A 128 6.70 7.56 -8.47
C VAL A 128 6.04 6.55 -7.56
N ALA A 129 6.69 5.40 -7.37
CA ALA A 129 6.22 4.34 -6.48
C ALA A 129 7.04 4.28 -5.18
N PHE A 130 6.35 3.97 -4.10
CA PHE A 130 6.90 3.77 -2.77
C PHE A 130 6.34 2.49 -2.16
N ASN A 131 7.20 1.71 -1.52
CA ASN A 131 6.86 0.47 -0.84
C ASN A 131 6.69 0.77 0.67
N PRO A 132 5.44 0.89 1.18
CA PRO A 132 5.21 1.11 2.60
C PRO A 132 5.55 -0.06 3.54
N TRP A 133 5.80 -1.29 3.05
CA TRP A 133 6.32 -2.39 3.90
C TRP A 133 7.79 -2.16 4.25
N THR A 134 8.61 -1.77 3.26
CA THR A 134 10.06 -1.60 3.42
C THR A 134 10.50 -0.16 3.66
N GLY A 135 9.60 0.80 3.45
CA GLY A 135 9.91 2.23 3.54
C GLY A 135 10.79 2.74 2.40
N GLN A 136 10.83 2.04 1.26
CA GLN A 136 11.71 2.35 0.14
C GLN A 136 10.96 2.97 -1.03
N ILE A 137 11.59 3.99 -1.62
CA ILE A 137 11.24 4.47 -2.96
C ILE A 137 11.64 3.40 -3.97
N LEU A 138 10.72 3.05 -4.86
CA LEU A 138 10.99 2.09 -5.91
C LEU A 138 11.54 2.81 -7.15
N GLY A 139 12.74 2.40 -7.56
CA GLY A 139 13.41 2.86 -8.79
C GLY A 139 13.41 1.77 -9.87
N LYS A 140 14.26 1.95 -10.89
CA LYS A 140 14.48 1.03 -12.05
C LYS A 140 15.05 -0.31 -11.59
N GLY A 141 14.19 -1.17 -11.09
CA GLY A 141 14.52 -2.53 -10.71
C GLY A 141 13.29 -3.42 -10.70
N ASP A 142 13.56 -4.72 -10.82
CA ASP A 142 12.56 -5.75 -10.71
C ASP A 142 12.44 -6.18 -9.25
N LEU A 143 11.21 -6.49 -8.82
CA LEU A 143 10.92 -7.05 -7.52
C LEU A 143 10.76 -8.55 -7.64
N PHE A 144 11.47 -9.28 -6.79
CA PHE A 144 11.29 -10.72 -6.65
C PHE A 144 10.07 -10.99 -5.77
N LEU A 145 9.10 -11.76 -6.27
CA LEU A 145 7.97 -12.27 -5.51
C LEU A 145 8.11 -13.79 -5.37
N ARG A 146 8.05 -14.27 -4.12
CA ARG A 146 7.95 -15.70 -3.81
C ARG A 146 6.58 -16.25 -4.25
N PRO A 147 6.40 -17.59 -4.29
CA PRO A 147 5.08 -18.19 -4.44
C PRO A 147 4.13 -17.62 -3.39
N HIS A 148 2.90 -17.32 -3.79
CA HIS A 148 1.88 -16.75 -2.90
C HIS A 148 2.33 -15.49 -2.15
N GLU A 149 3.22 -14.67 -2.73
CA GLU A 149 3.58 -13.36 -2.19
C GLU A 149 2.79 -12.23 -2.88
N GLY A 150 2.39 -11.23 -2.11
CA GLY A 150 1.78 -10.01 -2.62
C GLY A 150 2.63 -8.78 -2.31
N THR A 151 2.54 -7.79 -3.20
CA THR A 151 3.09 -6.46 -2.97
C THR A 151 2.03 -5.42 -3.29
N VAL A 152 2.01 -4.33 -2.53
CA VAL A 152 1.28 -3.11 -2.88
C VAL A 152 2.32 -1.99 -2.95
N TRP A 153 2.02 -0.86 -3.55
CA TRP A 153 2.89 0.30 -3.68
C TRP A 153 1.99 1.52 -3.61
N GLN A 154 2.42 2.55 -2.89
CA GLN A 154 1.84 3.87 -3.00
C GLN A 154 2.43 4.54 -4.24
N VAL A 155 1.56 4.90 -5.18
CA VAL A 155 1.94 5.52 -6.44
C VAL A 155 1.39 6.93 -6.50
N THR A 156 2.27 7.89 -6.74
CA THR A 156 1.92 9.30 -6.77
C THR A 156 2.32 9.92 -8.10
N ALA A 157 1.36 10.56 -8.77
CA ALA A 157 1.56 11.30 -10.01
C ALA A 157 2.53 12.47 -9.85
N ARG A 158 3.13 12.88 -10.97
CA ARG A 158 4.00 14.05 -11.04
C ARG A 158 3.28 15.31 -10.58
N SER A 159 3.97 16.15 -9.83
CA SER A 159 3.52 17.51 -9.45
C SER A 159 4.59 18.54 -9.80
N PRO A 160 4.23 19.80 -10.13
CA PRO A 160 5.19 20.89 -10.31
C PRO A 160 5.81 21.37 -8.98
N GLY A 161 5.20 21.06 -7.83
CA GLY A 161 5.68 21.45 -6.51
C GLY A 161 6.03 20.27 -5.60
N PRO A 162 6.50 20.53 -4.36
CA PRO A 162 6.83 19.47 -3.42
C PRO A 162 5.61 18.61 -3.09
N ARG A 163 5.79 17.29 -3.00
CA ARG A 163 4.70 16.33 -2.72
C ARG A 163 5.18 15.14 -1.88
N VAL A 164 4.26 14.55 -1.11
CA VAL A 164 4.45 13.23 -0.50
C VAL A 164 4.25 12.17 -1.57
N VAL A 165 5.23 11.29 -1.77
CA VAL A 165 5.12 10.15 -2.70
C VAL A 165 4.83 8.83 -1.99
N GLY A 166 5.04 8.75 -0.67
CA GLY A 166 4.74 7.57 0.12
C GLY A 166 4.80 7.80 1.62
N ASP A 167 4.18 6.88 2.36
CA ASP A 167 4.02 6.90 3.81
C ASP A 167 3.90 5.47 4.35
N THR A 168 4.83 5.09 5.21
CA THR A 168 4.78 3.82 5.97
C THR A 168 3.72 3.80 7.06
N GLY A 169 3.21 4.97 7.47
CA GLY A 169 2.23 5.08 8.54
C GLY A 169 0.86 4.55 8.14
N HIS A 170 0.45 4.71 6.88
CA HIS A 170 -0.86 4.27 6.37
C HIS A 170 -0.94 4.30 4.84
N LEU A 171 -1.60 3.32 4.22
CA LEU A 171 -1.78 3.26 2.77
C LEU A 171 -2.46 4.50 2.17
N GLY A 172 -3.45 5.06 2.87
CA GLY A 172 -4.18 6.27 2.47
C GLY A 172 -3.66 7.59 3.07
N TYR A 173 -2.53 7.58 3.78
CA TYR A 173 -1.97 8.72 4.54
C TYR A 173 -2.82 9.16 5.74
N ASP A 174 -3.46 8.21 6.42
CA ASP A 174 -4.26 8.51 7.60
C ASP A 174 -3.37 9.06 8.74
N GLY A 175 -3.86 10.10 9.39
CA GLY A 175 -3.11 10.85 10.39
C GLY A 175 -1.82 11.51 9.88
N LEU A 176 -1.67 11.72 8.57
CA LEU A 176 -0.63 12.59 8.01
C LEU A 176 -1.26 13.90 7.55
N THR A 177 -1.12 14.96 8.35
CA THR A 177 -1.58 16.28 7.94
C THR A 177 -0.65 16.85 6.87
N MET A 178 -1.21 17.23 5.72
CA MET A 178 -0.48 17.81 4.59
C MET A 178 -1.08 19.17 4.23
N ARG A 179 -0.24 20.20 4.10
CA ARG A 179 -0.68 21.55 3.69
C ARG A 179 0.28 22.15 2.68
N GLN A 180 -0.26 22.63 1.55
CA GLN A 180 0.47 23.44 0.59
C GLN A 180 0.35 24.91 0.97
N VAL A 181 1.47 25.58 1.23
CA VAL A 181 1.51 27.00 1.63
C VAL A 181 2.62 27.71 0.86
N SER A 182 2.25 28.68 0.02
CA SER A 182 3.19 29.49 -0.77
C SER A 182 4.23 28.68 -1.54
N GLY A 183 3.79 27.58 -2.18
CA GLY A 183 4.65 26.69 -2.97
C GLY A 183 5.48 25.68 -2.15
N ARG A 184 5.33 25.68 -0.83
CA ARG A 184 5.99 24.75 0.10
C ARG A 184 4.99 23.73 0.62
N LEU A 185 5.48 22.55 0.99
CA LEU A 185 4.71 21.49 1.62
C LEU A 185 5.03 21.42 3.11
N GLN A 186 4.01 21.53 3.96
CA GLN A 186 4.08 21.25 5.39
C GLN A 186 3.49 19.87 5.67
N LEU A 187 4.23 19.06 6.43
CA LEU A 187 3.78 17.75 6.92
C LEU A 187 3.75 17.74 8.44
N ARG A 188 2.77 17.07 9.04
CA ARG A 188 2.73 16.75 10.47
C ARG A 188 2.21 15.34 10.70
N ASN A 189 2.89 14.58 11.55
CA ASN A 189 2.44 13.24 11.95
C ASN A 189 1.46 13.34 13.14
N ASP A 190 0.19 13.01 12.90
CA ASP A 190 -0.88 13.02 13.89
C ASP A 190 -1.14 11.64 14.51
N ARG A 191 -0.41 10.60 14.09
CA ARG A 191 -0.44 9.29 14.75
C ARG A 191 0.49 9.27 15.95
N ARG A 192 0.24 8.30 16.84
CA ARG A 192 1.02 8.06 18.06
C ARG A 192 2.34 7.34 17.79
N GLN A 193 2.53 6.79 16.60
CA GLN A 193 3.75 6.10 16.18
C GLN A 193 4.54 6.95 15.20
N GLY A 194 5.87 6.83 15.25
CA GLY A 194 6.74 7.36 14.21
C GLY A 194 6.43 6.72 12.86
N ARG A 195 6.73 7.45 11.79
CA ARG A 195 6.56 6.97 10.40
C ARG A 195 7.68 7.48 9.52
N THR A 196 7.99 6.75 8.47
CA THR A 196 8.79 7.22 7.34
C THR A 196 7.88 7.72 6.24
N VAL A 197 8.11 8.95 5.78
CA VAL A 197 7.49 9.52 4.58
C VAL A 197 8.53 9.72 3.50
N ALA A 198 8.15 9.48 2.25
CA ALA A 198 8.94 9.84 1.09
C ALA A 198 8.39 11.11 0.46
N VAL A 199 9.26 12.08 0.20
CA VAL A 199 8.90 13.40 -0.33
C VAL A 199 9.74 13.68 -1.57
N GLU A 200 9.08 14.14 -2.63
CA GLU A 200 9.74 14.75 -3.78
C GLU A 200 9.71 16.28 -3.61
N ALA A 201 10.88 16.91 -3.65
CA ALA A 201 11.08 18.34 -3.45
C ALA A 201 12.28 18.81 -4.27
N ARG A 202 12.13 19.88 -5.05
CA ARG A 202 13.19 20.40 -5.97
C ARG A 202 13.84 19.32 -6.84
N GLY A 203 13.05 18.39 -7.38
CA GLY A 203 13.53 17.27 -8.21
C GLY A 203 14.30 16.18 -7.46
N HIS A 204 14.39 16.26 -6.13
CA HIS A 204 15.04 15.26 -5.29
C HIS A 204 13.98 14.44 -4.56
N LEU A 205 14.18 13.13 -4.57
CA LEU A 205 13.31 12.17 -3.90
C LEU A 205 14.04 11.60 -2.68
N ARG A 206 13.48 11.80 -1.49
CA ARG A 206 14.12 11.40 -0.22
C ARG A 206 13.10 10.90 0.79
N THR A 207 13.54 10.02 1.68
CA THR A 207 12.77 9.54 2.83
C THR A 207 13.14 10.33 4.08
N TYR A 208 12.16 10.50 4.97
CA TYR A 208 12.28 11.24 6.22
C TYR A 208 11.50 10.52 7.31
N ALA A 209 12.15 10.24 8.44
CA ALA A 209 11.44 9.85 9.65
C ALA A 209 10.69 11.05 10.23
N LEU A 210 9.44 10.87 10.63
CA LEU A 210 8.57 11.85 11.28
C LEU A 210 8.06 11.25 12.60
N GLU A 211 8.53 11.81 13.70
CA GLU A 211 8.09 11.41 15.04
C GLU A 211 6.65 11.88 15.33
N PRO A 212 5.95 11.27 16.31
CA PRO A 212 4.62 11.71 16.71
C PRO A 212 4.57 13.21 17.03
N GLY A 213 3.64 13.93 16.41
CA GLY A 213 3.48 15.39 16.56
C GLY A 213 4.53 16.24 15.84
N GLU A 214 5.57 15.62 15.25
CA GLU A 214 6.60 16.34 14.52
C GLU A 214 6.03 17.01 13.28
N MET A 215 6.48 18.24 13.04
CA MET A 215 6.12 19.04 11.86
C MET A 215 7.38 19.37 11.05
N ARG A 216 7.33 19.15 9.73
CA ARG A 216 8.41 19.48 8.80
C ARG A 216 7.92 20.25 7.58
N TRP A 217 8.82 21.06 7.02
CA TRP A 217 8.58 21.86 5.83
C TRP A 217 9.51 21.42 4.70
N PHE A 218 8.99 21.42 3.48
CA PHE A 218 9.69 21.05 2.26
C PHE A 218 9.46 22.12 1.20
N ASP A 219 10.53 22.47 0.48
CA ASP A 219 10.55 23.52 -0.56
C ASP A 219 10.57 22.94 -1.98
#